data_AF-A0A9W8AHY6-F1
#
_entry.id   AF-A0A9W8AHY6-F1
#
_cell.length_a   1.000
_cell.length_b   1.000
_cell.length_c   1.000
_cell.angle_alpha   90.00
_cell.angle_beta   90.00
_cell.angle_gamma   90.00
#
_symmetry.space_group_name_H-M   'P 1'
#
loop_
_entity.id
_entity.type
_entity.pdbx_description
1 polymer ?
#
loop_
_entity_poly.entity_id
_entity_poly.type
_entity_poly.pdbx_seq_one_letter_code
_entity_poly.pdbx_strand_id
1 'polypeptide(L)'
;TELEDLRKQLEDGEKMRTYLKDYELQNNRLQDEVTELKNQLQENTQRMAELDSDENIDRRIITNLLVTFLELPHGDTKRFEVLQLMSNILNFSTQEQERVGLRRSTVLSTTEDINPIDLDDESLTNQWISFLLKESNTRRHQSTPPES
;
A
#
# COMPACT_ATOMS: atom_id res chain seq x y z
N THR A 1 -0.68 74.99 33.23
CA THR A 1 -0.62 73.70 33.94
C THR A 1 -1.61 72.71 33.33
N GLU A 2 -2.87 73.08 33.11
CA GLU A 2 -3.88 72.21 32.49
C GLU A 2 -3.61 71.84 31.01
N LEU A 3 -3.14 72.79 30.20
CA LEU A 3 -2.78 72.54 28.79
C LEU A 3 -1.56 71.62 28.63
N GLU A 4 -0.61 71.68 29.55
CA GLU A 4 0.58 70.81 29.55
C GLU A 4 0.17 69.37 29.90
N ASP A 5 -0.77 69.21 30.83
CA ASP A 5 -1.26 67.90 31.26
C ASP A 5 -2.14 67.23 30.18
N LEU A 6 -3.01 68.01 29.51
CA LEU A 6 -3.75 67.55 28.33
C LEU A 6 -2.81 67.13 27.18
N ARG A 7 -1.74 67.90 26.94
CA ARG A 7 -0.73 67.55 25.93
C ARG A 7 0.00 66.25 26.28
N LYS A 8 0.34 66.07 27.55
CA LYS A 8 0.98 64.85 28.04
C LYS A 8 0.05 63.63 27.92
N GLN A 9 -1.22 63.78 28.30
CA GLN A 9 -2.24 62.74 28.13
C GLN A 9 -2.44 62.36 26.65
N LEU A 10 -2.39 63.34 25.74
CA LEU A 10 -2.45 63.09 24.30
C LEU A 10 -1.23 62.28 23.83
N GLU A 11 -0.02 62.67 24.24
CA GLU A 11 1.22 61.96 23.89
C GLU A 11 1.25 60.53 24.43
N ASP A 12 0.80 60.34 25.67
CA ASP A 12 0.68 59.01 26.29
C ASP A 12 -0.40 58.16 25.59
N GLY A 13 -1.50 58.78 25.15
CA GLY A 13 -2.53 58.14 24.34
C GLY A 13 -2.02 57.72 22.96
N GLU A 14 -1.21 58.55 22.30
CA GLU A 14 -0.58 58.21 21.02
C GLU A 14 0.42 57.06 21.16
N LYS A 15 1.25 57.08 22.21
CA LYS A 15 2.17 55.98 22.53
C LYS A 15 1.41 54.68 22.80
N MET A 16 0.34 54.74 23.59
CA MET A 16 -0.50 53.57 23.85
C MET A 16 -1.11 53.02 22.55
N ARG A 17 -1.57 53.89 21.66
CA ARG A 17 -2.10 53.49 20.36
C ARG A 17 -1.05 52.79 19.49
N THR A 18 0.20 53.27 19.49
CA THR A 18 1.28 52.59 18.75
C THR A 18 1.60 51.22 19.34
N TYR A 19 1.67 51.10 20.67
CA TYR A 19 1.89 49.82 21.33
C TYR A 19 0.79 48.80 21.02
N LEU A 20 -0.48 49.23 21.02
CA LEU A 20 -1.61 48.37 20.66
C LEU A 20 -1.51 47.88 19.21
N LYS A 21 -1.13 48.76 18.29
CA LYS A 21 -0.96 48.41 16.88
C LYS A 21 0.16 47.38 16.69
N ASP A 22 1.29 47.56 17.38
CA ASP A 22 2.41 46.64 17.30
C ASP A 22 2.05 45.26 17.88
N TYR A 23 1.31 45.25 19.00
CA TYR A 23 0.79 44.01 19.59
C TYR A 23 -0.20 43.30 18.67
N GLU A 24 -1.11 44.04 18.04
CA GLU A 24 -2.08 43.49 17.08
C GLU A 24 -1.37 42.88 15.87
N LEU A 25 -0.33 43.56 15.35
CA LEU A 25 0.48 43.03 14.26
C LEU A 25 1.19 41.73 14.65
N GLN A 26 1.76 41.66 15.86
CA GLN A 26 2.40 40.44 16.36
C GLN A 26 1.38 39.31 16.52
N ASN A 27 0.19 39.61 17.04
CA ASN A 27 -0.88 38.62 17.19
C ASN A 27 -1.32 38.06 15.83
N ASN A 28 -1.50 38.92 14.82
CA ASN A 28 -1.82 38.47 13.46
C ASN A 28 -0.72 37.57 12.88
N ARG A 29 0.56 37.93 13.05
CA ARG A 29 1.67 37.07 12.62
C ARG A 29 1.66 35.70 13.29
N LEU A 30 1.42 35.65 14.60
CA LEU A 30 1.34 34.39 15.32
C LEU A 30 0.15 33.54 14.87
N GLN A 31 -0.98 34.17 14.57
CA GLN A 31 -2.15 33.47 14.03
C GLN A 31 -1.90 32.90 12.63
N ASP A 32 -1.18 33.64 11.78
CA ASP A 32 -0.77 33.16 10.46
C ASP A 32 0.17 31.95 10.57
N GLU A 33 1.18 32.02 11.45
CA GLU A 33 2.12 30.92 11.69
C GLU A 33 1.42 29.66 12.24
N VAL A 34 0.49 29.82 13.18
CA VAL A 34 -0.32 28.70 13.69
C VAL A 34 -1.17 28.08 12.58
N THR A 35 -1.73 28.90 11.70
CA THR A 35 -2.55 28.40 10.59
C THR A 35 -1.70 27.65 9.56
N GLU A 36 -0.51 28.16 9.24
CA GLU A 36 0.45 27.48 8.35
C GLU A 36 0.87 26.12 8.91
N LEU A 37 1.26 26.07 10.19
CA LEU A 37 1.66 24.83 10.84
C LEU A 37 0.51 23.81 10.89
N LYS A 38 -0.71 24.27 11.17
CA LYS A 38 -1.91 23.42 11.12
C LYS A 38 -2.11 22.83 9.73
N ASN A 39 -1.98 23.63 8.68
CA ASN A 39 -2.13 23.17 7.30
C ASN A 39 -1.08 22.11 6.95
N GLN A 40 0.18 22.35 7.30
CA GLN A 40 1.26 21.37 7.08
C GLN A 40 1.02 20.07 7.85
N LEU A 41 0.56 20.15 9.10
CA LEU A 41 0.23 18.96 9.88
C LEU A 41 -0.94 18.18 9.28
N GLN A 42 -1.98 18.88 8.83
CA GLN A 42 -3.11 18.26 8.16
C GLN A 42 -2.69 17.60 6.84
N GLU A 43 -1.88 18.27 6.03
CA GLU A 43 -1.32 17.73 4.79
C GLU A 43 -0.46 16.49 5.07
N ASN A 44 0.43 16.54 6.06
CA ASN A 44 1.28 15.42 6.42
C ASN A 44 0.47 14.24 6.95
N THR A 45 -0.54 14.50 7.78
CA THR A 45 -1.43 13.44 8.31
C THR A 45 -2.24 12.80 7.20
N GLN A 46 -2.76 13.60 6.27
CA GLN A 46 -3.48 13.09 5.11
C GLN A 46 -2.55 12.26 4.21
N ARG A 47 -1.35 12.76 3.92
CA ARG A 47 -0.32 12.04 3.17
C ARG A 47 0.05 10.72 3.85
N MET A 48 0.19 10.69 5.18
CA MET A 48 0.44 9.46 5.93
C MET A 48 -0.74 8.49 5.84
N ALA A 49 -1.98 8.97 5.94
CA ALA A 49 -3.17 8.13 5.81
C ALA A 49 -3.28 7.50 4.41
N GLU A 50 -2.92 8.25 3.36
CA GLU A 50 -2.84 7.74 1.99
C GLU A 50 -1.78 6.63 1.89
N LEU A 51 -0.58 6.86 2.44
CA LEU A 51 0.50 5.86 2.46
C LEU A 51 0.13 4.60 3.28
N ASP A 52 -0.53 4.76 4.42
CA ASP A 52 -0.98 3.64 5.25
C ASP A 52 -2.08 2.81 4.58
N SER A 53 -2.90 3.42 3.73
CA SER A 53 -3.99 2.74 3.02
C SER A 53 -3.55 1.89 1.83
N ASP A 54 -2.41 2.21 1.20
CA ASP A 54 -1.96 1.54 -0.02
C ASP A 54 -1.05 0.31 0.24
N GLU A 55 -0.44 0.15 1.42
CA GLU A 55 0.62 -0.87 1.61
C GLU A 55 0.52 -1.76 2.86
N ASN A 56 -0.30 -1.46 3.87
CA ASN A 56 -0.31 -2.22 5.12
C ASN A 56 -1.26 -3.43 5.09
N ILE A 57 -1.01 -4.38 4.19
CA ILE A 57 -1.70 -5.68 4.20
C ILE A 57 -1.07 -6.57 5.28
N ASP A 58 -1.88 -7.08 6.22
CA ASP A 58 -1.39 -7.91 7.32
C ASP A 58 -0.70 -9.20 6.79
N ARG A 59 0.57 -9.35 7.15
CA ARG A 59 1.40 -10.53 6.86
C ARG A 59 0.69 -11.84 7.21
N ARG A 60 -0.09 -11.88 8.30
CA ARG A 60 -0.85 -13.07 8.74
C ARG A 60 -1.94 -13.44 7.74
N ILE A 61 -2.65 -12.45 7.22
CA ILE A 61 -3.69 -12.67 6.21
C ILE A 61 -3.06 -13.25 4.95
N ILE A 62 -1.97 -12.64 4.46
CA ILE A 62 -1.23 -13.14 3.28
C ILE A 62 -0.76 -14.57 3.50
N THR A 63 -0.16 -14.86 4.66
CA THR A 63 0.36 -16.18 4.99
C THR A 63 -0.76 -17.22 4.98
N ASN A 64 -1.90 -16.93 5.62
CA ASN A 64 -3.04 -17.85 5.64
C ASN A 64 -3.62 -18.10 4.25
N LEU A 65 -3.69 -17.05 3.42
CA LEU A 65 -4.20 -17.13 2.07
C LEU A 65 -3.30 -18.03 1.21
N LEU A 66 -1.98 -17.84 1.30
CA LEU A 66 -0.98 -18.65 0.60
C LEU A 66 -0.98 -20.10 1.07
N VAL A 67 -1.04 -20.34 2.38
CA VAL A 67 -1.14 -21.69 2.95
C VAL A 67 -2.38 -22.39 2.42
N THR A 68 -3.55 -21.73 2.51
CA THR A 68 -4.81 -22.27 1.99
C THR A 68 -4.70 -22.58 0.49
N PHE A 69 -4.16 -21.68 -0.31
CA PHE A 69 -3.99 -21.90 -1.76
C PHE A 69 -3.05 -23.07 -2.08
N LEU A 70 -1.98 -23.26 -1.31
CA LEU A 70 -1.00 -24.34 -1.51
C LEU A 70 -1.49 -25.70 -1.01
N GLU A 71 -2.34 -25.73 0.01
CA GLU A 71 -2.97 -26.96 0.51
C GLU A 71 -4.01 -27.53 -0.47
N LEU A 72 -4.57 -26.70 -1.35
CA LEU A 72 -5.58 -27.14 -2.31
C LEU A 72 -4.97 -27.94 -3.48
N PRO A 73 -5.53 -29.13 -3.79
CA PRO A 73 -5.06 -29.97 -4.90
C PRO A 73 -5.32 -29.30 -6.25
N HIS A 74 -4.52 -29.67 -7.25
CA HIS A 74 -4.57 -29.07 -8.58
C HIS A 74 -5.89 -29.46 -9.28
N GLY A 75 -6.65 -28.48 -9.76
CA GLY A 75 -7.95 -28.68 -10.43
C GLY A 75 -9.19 -28.46 -9.56
N ASP A 76 -9.03 -28.09 -8.27
CA ASP A 76 -10.17 -27.75 -7.40
C ASP A 76 -10.75 -26.37 -7.77
N THR A 77 -12.07 -26.26 -7.93
CA THR A 77 -12.78 -24.99 -8.14
C THR A 77 -12.53 -24.00 -7.01
N LYS A 78 -12.32 -24.49 -5.78
CA LYS A 78 -12.01 -23.65 -4.62
C LYS A 78 -10.68 -22.91 -4.75
N ARG A 79 -9.74 -23.44 -5.53
CA ARG A 79 -8.44 -22.79 -5.76
C ARG A 79 -8.62 -21.49 -6.55
N PHE A 80 -9.56 -21.48 -7.49
CA PHE A 80 -9.92 -20.28 -8.24
C PHE A 80 -10.62 -19.24 -7.35
N GLU A 81 -11.53 -19.68 -6.48
CA GLU A 81 -12.20 -18.79 -5.51
C GLU A 81 -11.21 -18.13 -4.55
N VAL A 82 -10.25 -18.91 -4.02
CA VAL A 82 -9.18 -18.37 -3.16
C VAL A 82 -8.32 -17.38 -3.93
N LEU A 83 -7.98 -17.67 -5.19
CA LEU A 83 -7.21 -16.76 -6.05
C LEU A 83 -7.96 -15.46 -6.36
N GLN A 84 -9.28 -15.54 -6.58
CA GLN A 84 -10.14 -14.38 -6.76
C GLN A 84 -10.19 -13.53 -5.49
N LEU A 85 -10.25 -14.17 -4.32
CA LEU A 85 -10.16 -13.50 -3.03
C LEU A 85 -8.80 -12.83 -2.83
N MET A 86 -7.69 -13.49 -3.22
CA MET A 86 -6.36 -12.86 -3.21
C MET A 86 -6.31 -11.62 -4.08
N SER A 87 -6.84 -11.70 -5.30
CA SER A 87 -6.87 -10.59 -6.24
C SER A 87 -7.60 -9.37 -5.69
N ASN A 88 -8.67 -9.60 -4.92
CA ASN A 88 -9.46 -8.52 -4.32
C ASN A 88 -8.80 -7.93 -3.07
N ILE A 89 -8.13 -8.74 -2.25
CA ILE A 89 -7.47 -8.28 -1.01
C ILE A 89 -6.14 -7.61 -1.31
N LEU A 90 -5.40 -8.12 -2.29
CA LEU A 90 -4.08 -7.64 -2.69
C LEU A 90 -4.16 -6.63 -3.84
N ASN A 91 -5.37 -6.22 -4.25
CA ASN A 91 -5.62 -5.29 -5.36
C ASN A 91 -4.80 -5.60 -6.62
N PHE A 92 -4.78 -6.86 -7.06
CA PHE A 92 -4.02 -7.25 -8.25
C PHE A 92 -4.46 -6.42 -9.46
N SER A 93 -3.46 -5.83 -10.12
CA SER A 93 -3.63 -5.19 -11.41
C SER A 93 -4.12 -6.19 -12.46
N THR A 94 -4.72 -5.67 -13.53
CA THR A 94 -5.20 -6.48 -14.65
C THR A 94 -4.13 -7.43 -15.21
N GLN A 95 -2.86 -6.99 -15.22
CA GLN A 95 -1.72 -7.78 -15.68
C GLN A 95 -1.36 -8.92 -14.72
N GLU A 96 -1.44 -8.67 -13.40
CA GLU A 96 -1.20 -9.71 -12.38
C GLU A 96 -2.30 -10.76 -12.38
N GLN A 97 -3.56 -10.35 -12.58
CA GLN A 97 -4.69 -11.27 -12.71
C GLN A 97 -4.55 -12.21 -13.92
N GLU A 98 -3.97 -11.74 -15.02
CA GLU A 98 -3.65 -12.58 -16.19
C GLU A 98 -2.51 -13.54 -15.90
N ARG A 99 -1.45 -13.08 -15.21
CA ARG A 99 -0.30 -13.93 -14.83
C ARG A 99 -0.68 -15.06 -13.88
N VAL A 100 -1.60 -14.82 -12.95
CA VAL A 100 -2.08 -15.85 -12.02
C VAL A 100 -3.16 -16.76 -12.65
N GLY A 101 -3.58 -16.47 -13.89
CA GLY A 101 -4.59 -17.26 -14.61
C GLY A 101 -6.03 -17.01 -14.16
N LEU A 102 -6.29 -15.91 -13.43
CA LEU A 102 -7.65 -15.50 -13.04
C LEU A 102 -8.42 -14.95 -14.26
N ARG A 103 -7.72 -14.19 -15.12
CA ARG A 103 -8.23 -13.78 -16.42
C ARG A 103 -7.59 -14.67 -17.48
N ARG A 104 -8.35 -15.65 -18.00
CA ARG A 104 -7.96 -16.35 -19.21
C ARG A 104 -7.94 -15.29 -20.31
N SER A 105 -6.74 -14.94 -20.79
CA SER A 105 -6.59 -14.11 -21.98
C SER A 105 -7.47 -14.71 -23.07
N THR A 106 -8.58 -14.06 -23.39
CA THR A 106 -9.48 -14.42 -24.49
C THR A 106 -8.83 -14.02 -25.82
N VAL A 107 -7.55 -14.31 -25.99
CA VAL A 107 -6.87 -14.25 -27.28
C VAL A 107 -6.94 -15.66 -27.86
N LEU A 108 -8.16 -16.10 -28.17
CA LEU A 108 -8.36 -17.09 -29.22
C LEU A 108 -9.81 -17.00 -29.70
N SER A 109 -10.01 -16.39 -30.86
CA SER A 109 -10.86 -16.92 -31.95
C SER A 109 -10.95 -15.90 -33.09
N THR A 110 -9.86 -15.68 -33.81
CA THR A 110 -9.91 -15.35 -35.24
C THR A 110 -8.59 -15.80 -35.87
N THR A 111 -8.72 -16.42 -37.04
CA THR A 111 -7.70 -16.79 -38.04
C THR A 111 -6.82 -18.02 -37.76
N GLU A 112 -7.27 -19.13 -38.36
CA GLU A 112 -6.54 -19.97 -39.33
C GLU A 112 -5.01 -20.14 -39.17
N ASP A 113 -4.60 -21.42 -39.12
CA ASP A 113 -3.30 -21.96 -39.53
C ASP A 113 -2.02 -21.41 -38.89
N ILE A 114 -1.67 -21.81 -37.66
CA ILE A 114 -0.26 -21.85 -37.21
C ILE A 114 -0.01 -23.05 -36.29
N ASN A 115 1.13 -23.72 -36.56
CA ASN A 115 1.78 -24.86 -35.90
C ASN A 115 1.61 -25.02 -34.38
N PRO A 116 1.84 -26.23 -33.82
CA PRO A 116 1.83 -26.42 -32.37
C PRO A 116 2.85 -25.48 -31.73
N ILE A 117 2.33 -24.52 -30.97
CA ILE A 117 3.11 -23.60 -30.16
C ILE A 117 3.83 -24.48 -29.13
N ASP A 118 5.15 -24.58 -29.28
CA ASP A 118 6.07 -24.94 -28.20
C ASP A 118 5.72 -24.02 -27.02
N LEU A 119 5.03 -24.59 -26.05
CA LEU A 119 4.85 -23.98 -24.74
C LEU A 119 6.22 -23.99 -24.09
N ASP A 120 6.96 -22.89 -24.26
CA ASP A 120 8.32 -22.64 -23.76
C ASP A 120 8.65 -23.52 -22.54
N ASP A 121 9.54 -24.50 -22.77
CA ASP A 121 10.10 -25.46 -21.79
C ASP A 121 10.90 -24.78 -20.64
N GLU A 122 10.80 -23.46 -20.51
CA GLU A 122 11.50 -22.60 -19.55
C GLU A 122 10.55 -21.91 -18.57
N SER A 123 9.25 -22.22 -18.58
CA SER A 123 8.32 -21.69 -17.58
C SER A 123 8.85 -22.02 -16.18
N LEU A 124 9.21 -21.00 -15.41
CA LEU A 124 9.70 -21.10 -14.04
C LEU A 124 8.80 -21.98 -13.18
N THR A 125 7.52 -22.10 -13.53
CA THR A 125 6.55 -23.02 -12.95
C THR A 125 6.94 -24.48 -13.14
N ASN A 126 7.44 -24.90 -14.30
CA ASN A 126 7.96 -26.26 -14.55
C ASN A 126 9.28 -26.51 -13.83
N GLN A 127 10.14 -25.49 -13.69
CA GLN A 127 11.35 -25.57 -12.86
C GLN A 127 10.98 -25.69 -11.36
N TRP A 128 9.93 -25.00 -10.91
CA TRP A 128 9.43 -25.11 -9.55
C TRP A 128 8.70 -26.43 -9.29
N ILE A 129 7.90 -26.91 -10.23
CA ILE A 129 7.22 -28.22 -10.16
C ILE A 129 8.28 -29.33 -10.11
N SER A 130 9.32 -29.27 -10.93
CA SER A 130 10.40 -30.26 -10.91
C SER A 130 11.22 -30.19 -9.62
N PHE A 131 11.47 -29.00 -9.07
CA PHE A 131 12.11 -28.83 -7.77
C PHE A 131 11.27 -29.44 -6.63
N LEU A 132 9.96 -29.17 -6.60
CA LEU A 132 9.04 -29.71 -5.60
C LEU A 132 8.84 -31.22 -5.74
N LEU A 133 8.78 -31.76 -6.96
CA LEU A 133 8.77 -33.22 -7.18
C LEU A 133 10.08 -33.86 -6.74
N LYS A 134 11.22 -33.24 -7.04
CA LYS A 134 12.54 -33.74 -6.64
C LYS A 134 12.72 -33.72 -5.13
N GLU A 135 12.26 -32.66 -4.46
CA GLU A 135 12.37 -32.54 -3.02
C GLU A 135 11.37 -33.42 -2.26
N SER A 136 10.16 -33.63 -2.81
CA SER A 136 9.19 -34.57 -2.23
C SER A 136 9.65 -36.04 -2.33
N ASN A 137 10.34 -36.42 -3.42
CA ASN A 137 10.95 -37.75 -3.53
C ASN A 137 12.19 -37.92 -2.62
N THR A 138 12.93 -36.85 -2.36
CA THR A 138 14.10 -36.88 -1.46
C THR A 138 13.69 -37.12 -0.01
N ARG A 139 12.51 -36.63 0.43
CA ARG A 139 12.00 -36.88 1.79
C ARG A 139 11.50 -38.31 2.02
N ARG A 140 11.22 -39.11 0.99
CA ARG A 140 10.78 -40.51 1.14
C ARG A 140 11.93 -41.49 1.39
N HIS A 141 13.18 -41.13 1.08
CA HIS A 141 14.33 -42.02 1.26
C HIS A 141 14.98 -41.96 2.65
N GLN A 142 14.50 -41.13 3.57
CA GLN A 142 15.05 -41.05 4.93
C GLN A 142 14.30 -41.90 5.96
N SER A 143 13.23 -42.59 5.57
CA SER A 143 12.44 -43.46 6.45
C SER A 143 12.50 -44.93 6.03
N THR A 144 13.68 -45.55 6.11
CA THR A 144 13.79 -46.99 6.39
C THR A 144 14.95 -47.20 7.37
N PRO A 145 14.70 -47.72 8.59
CA PRO A 145 15.78 -48.17 9.48
C PRO A 145 16.36 -49.47 8.89
N PRO A 146 17.68 -49.68 8.89
CA PRO A 146 18.24 -50.98 8.58
C PRO A 146 17.89 -51.95 9.71
N GLU A 147 17.10 -52.94 9.36
CA GLU A 147 16.83 -54.17 10.10
C GLU A 147 18.11 -55.01 10.15
N SER A 148 18.62 -55.32 11.35
CA SER A 148 19.54 -56.42 11.66
C SER A 148 19.49 -56.71 13.16
#